data_AF-A0A8B7BB09-F1
#
_entry.id   AF-A0A8B7BB09-F1
#
_cell.length_a   1.000
_cell.length_b   1.000
_cell.length_c   1.000
_cell.angle_alpha   90.00
_cell.angle_beta   90.00
_cell.angle_gamma   90.00
#
_symmetry.space_group_name_H-M   'P 1'
#
loop_
_entity.id
_entity.type
_entity.pdbx_description
1 polymer ?
#
loop_
_entity_poly.entity_id
_entity_poly.type
_entity_poly.pdbx_seq_one_letter_code
_entity_poly.pdbx_strand_id
1 'polypeptide(L)'
;LQVILPALLEQGHTRQWLKGLVRAWTVAAGHSLDLHSYLLGDQEESENSVNQQVNNNQHARNNALPVAGEGLHAAHQAILQQGGPVGFQPYRRPLNFPLRIFLLIVFMCVTLLTASLVCLTLPVFAGRWLMSFWTGTAKIHELYTAACGLYVCWLTIRAVTVLVAWTPQGRRVIFQKVKEWSLMIMKTLVVAVLLAGVVPLLLGLLFELVIVAPLRVPLDQTPLFYPWQCGHEEHVLLADLRRKWQSLCLPVGQLRALLRLEPCEEKIEWTKFLALGCSALGGSLNSAMKHLCQILTADPEGGPARIPFTTFCYVYRYLASLDTDMAHVDTESYLTTLKESIESRKNGMIGLSDFFVAKRKI
;
A
#
# COMPACT_ATOMS: atom_id res chain seq x y z
N LEU A 1 26.43 -4.05 0.90
CA LEU A 1 26.80 -5.45 1.22
C LEU A 1 28.02 -5.59 2.14
N GLN A 2 28.86 -4.56 2.28
CA GLN A 2 30.13 -4.60 3.04
C GLN A 2 29.97 -4.39 4.55
N VAL A 3 28.83 -3.87 5.00
CA VAL A 3 28.52 -3.56 6.41
C VAL A 3 27.76 -4.69 7.12
N ILE A 4 27.19 -5.64 6.35
CA ILE A 4 26.40 -6.76 6.89
C ILE A 4 27.30 -7.95 7.26
N LEU A 5 28.47 -8.05 6.60
CA LEU A 5 29.41 -9.15 6.79
C LEU A 5 30.08 -9.16 8.18
N PRO A 6 30.46 -8.01 8.78
CA PRO A 6 30.97 -7.98 10.15
C PRO A 6 29.87 -8.35 11.18
N ALA A 7 28.64 -7.86 10.99
CA ALA A 7 27.52 -8.10 11.90
C ALA A 7 27.04 -9.56 11.91
N LEU A 8 27.13 -10.27 10.79
CA LEU A 8 26.82 -11.71 10.70
C LEU A 8 27.91 -12.61 11.35
N LEU A 9 29.15 -12.12 11.43
CA LEU A 9 30.28 -12.80 12.07
C LEU A 9 30.37 -12.51 13.58
N GLU A 10 29.80 -11.40 14.04
CA GLU A 10 29.75 -11.00 15.46
C GLU A 10 28.62 -11.72 16.24
N GLN A 11 27.61 -12.26 15.55
CA GLN A 11 26.63 -13.18 16.17
C GLN A 11 27.25 -14.56 16.41
N GLY A 12 27.58 -14.87 17.67
CA GLY A 12 28.14 -16.16 18.10
C GLY A 12 27.36 -17.41 17.65
N HIS A 13 26.09 -17.26 17.29
CA HIS A 13 25.22 -18.32 16.77
C HIS A 13 25.66 -18.88 15.41
N THR A 14 26.14 -18.04 14.47
CA THR A 14 26.60 -18.49 13.14
C THR A 14 27.92 -19.24 13.27
N ARG A 15 28.81 -18.77 14.15
CA ARG A 15 30.08 -19.43 14.47
C ARG A 15 29.87 -20.79 15.12
N GLN A 16 28.91 -20.92 16.03
CA GLN A 16 28.58 -22.22 16.66
C GLN A 16 27.98 -23.20 15.65
N TRP A 17 27.06 -22.74 14.80
CA TRP A 17 26.49 -23.56 13.73
C TRP A 17 27.54 -24.00 12.72
N LEU A 18 28.41 -23.10 12.28
CA LEU A 18 29.50 -23.41 11.36
C LEU A 18 30.47 -24.43 11.97
N LYS A 19 30.85 -24.26 13.24
CA LYS A 19 31.69 -25.23 13.97
C LYS A 19 31.01 -26.60 14.07
N GLY A 20 29.71 -26.65 14.34
CA GLY A 20 28.93 -27.89 14.38
C GLY A 20 28.87 -28.59 13.03
N LEU A 21 28.62 -27.83 11.96
CA LEU A 21 28.53 -28.35 10.60
C LEU A 21 29.87 -28.85 10.07
N VAL A 22 30.96 -28.09 10.31
CA VAL A 22 32.32 -28.53 9.98
C VAL A 22 32.69 -29.79 10.75
N ARG A 23 32.37 -29.87 12.05
CA ARG A 23 32.62 -31.08 12.86
C ARG A 23 31.85 -32.29 12.35
N ALA A 24 30.56 -32.13 12.05
CA ALA A 24 29.74 -33.21 11.49
C ALA A 24 30.28 -33.68 10.13
N TRP A 25 30.70 -32.74 9.27
CA TRP A 25 31.32 -33.06 7.99
C TRP A 25 32.67 -33.78 8.16
N THR A 26 33.54 -33.33 9.08
CA THR A 26 34.82 -33.99 9.34
C THR A 26 34.65 -35.40 9.93
N VAL A 27 33.63 -35.64 10.75
CA VAL A 27 33.30 -36.97 11.29
C VAL A 27 32.79 -37.88 10.17
N ALA A 28 31.88 -37.38 9.32
CA ALA A 28 31.35 -38.15 8.19
C ALA A 28 32.44 -38.47 7.14
N ALA A 29 33.32 -37.52 6.85
CA ALA A 29 34.46 -37.70 5.96
C ALA A 29 35.50 -38.68 6.56
N GLY A 30 35.76 -38.58 7.88
CA GLY A 30 36.67 -39.48 8.60
C GLY A 30 36.18 -40.92 8.61
N HIS A 31 34.86 -41.14 8.76
CA HIS A 31 34.24 -42.46 8.72
C HIS A 31 34.16 -43.03 7.29
N SER A 32 33.92 -42.18 6.28
CA SER A 32 33.82 -42.64 4.88
C SER A 32 35.18 -43.02 4.27
N LEU A 33 36.28 -42.47 4.81
CA LEU A 33 37.64 -42.65 4.26
C LEU A 33 38.55 -43.49 5.16
N ASP A 34 38.03 -44.00 6.28
CA ASP A 34 38.79 -44.79 7.26
C ASP A 34 40.07 -44.04 7.70
N LEU A 35 39.92 -42.72 7.89
CA LEU A 35 40.98 -41.76 8.28
C LEU A 35 40.71 -41.14 9.66
N HIS A 36 39.80 -41.74 10.43
CA HIS A 36 39.34 -41.24 11.73
C HIS A 36 40.50 -40.93 12.70
N SER A 37 41.45 -41.87 12.81
CA SER A 37 42.69 -41.72 13.60
C SER A 37 43.57 -40.54 13.16
N TYR A 38 43.54 -40.14 11.88
CA TYR A 38 44.35 -39.03 11.35
C TYR A 38 43.69 -37.65 11.54
N LEU A 39 42.37 -37.55 11.38
CA LEU A 39 41.63 -36.28 11.36
C LEU A 39 41.12 -35.86 12.74
N LEU A 40 40.74 -36.83 13.58
CA LEU A 40 40.19 -36.57 14.92
C LEU A 40 41.19 -36.85 16.04
N GLY A 41 42.26 -37.61 15.76
CA GLY A 41 43.12 -38.20 16.79
C GLY A 41 42.37 -39.29 17.55
N ASP A 42 43.11 -40.25 18.13
CA ASP A 42 42.51 -41.31 18.94
C ASP A 42 42.01 -40.73 20.28
N GLN A 43 40.77 -40.24 20.28
CA GLN A 43 40.15 -39.63 21.46
C GLN A 43 39.82 -40.67 22.56
N GLU A 44 39.91 -41.97 22.27
CA GLU A 44 39.59 -43.04 23.22
C GLU A 44 40.70 -43.29 24.28
N GLU A 45 41.96 -42.91 24.05
CA GLU A 45 43.02 -43.09 25.08
C GLU A 45 43.08 -41.96 26.13
N SER A 46 42.52 -40.78 25.83
CA SER A 46 42.53 -39.65 26.77
C SER A 46 41.49 -39.77 27.89
N GLU A 47 40.38 -40.50 27.72
CA GLU A 47 39.36 -40.64 28.77
C GLU A 47 39.75 -41.68 29.82
N ASN A 48 40.44 -42.76 29.43
CA ASN A 48 40.94 -43.77 30.36
C ASN A 48 42.11 -43.26 31.22
N SER A 49 43.00 -42.43 30.65
CA SER A 49 44.11 -41.82 31.39
C SER A 49 43.64 -40.69 32.33
N VAL A 50 42.64 -39.90 31.95
CA VAL A 50 42.03 -38.88 32.81
C VAL A 50 41.29 -39.51 33.98
N ASN A 51 40.53 -40.60 33.78
CA ASN A 51 39.86 -41.30 34.88
C ASN A 51 40.87 -41.97 35.85
N GLN A 52 42.01 -42.44 35.36
CA GLN A 52 43.04 -43.05 36.22
C GLN A 52 43.85 -42.01 37.02
N GLN A 53 44.12 -40.83 36.46
CA GLN A 53 44.74 -39.71 37.19
C GLN A 53 43.79 -39.05 38.20
N VAL A 54 42.50 -38.93 37.89
CA VAL A 54 41.50 -38.37 38.82
C VAL A 54 41.34 -39.30 40.04
N ASN A 55 41.35 -40.63 39.86
CA ASN A 55 41.23 -41.57 40.96
C ASN A 55 42.48 -41.57 41.88
N ASN A 56 43.68 -41.39 41.32
CA ASN A 56 44.92 -41.27 42.10
C ASN A 56 45.03 -39.93 42.86
N ASN A 57 44.58 -38.83 42.26
CA ASN A 57 44.62 -37.51 42.89
C ASN A 57 43.60 -37.35 44.01
N GLN A 58 42.51 -38.12 43.99
CA GLN A 58 41.50 -38.11 45.05
C GLN A 58 41.99 -38.80 46.34
N HIS A 59 42.88 -39.80 46.22
CA HIS A 59 43.54 -40.41 47.38
C HIS A 59 44.59 -39.49 48.04
N ALA A 60 45.18 -38.55 47.30
CA ALA A 60 46.17 -37.60 47.84
C ALA A 60 45.53 -36.32 48.44
N ARG A 61 44.28 -35.99 48.09
CA ARG A 61 43.62 -34.73 48.49
C ARG A 61 42.97 -34.76 49.87
N ASN A 62 42.93 -35.90 50.55
CA ASN A 62 42.32 -36.01 51.89
C ASN A 62 43.18 -35.45 53.04
N ASN A 63 44.40 -34.96 52.77
CA ASN A 63 45.34 -34.52 53.83
C ASN A 63 45.76 -33.03 53.77
N ALA A 64 45.06 -32.14 53.08
CA ALA A 64 45.44 -30.71 53.07
C ALA A 64 44.25 -29.76 53.31
N LEU A 65 44.37 -28.99 54.39
CA LEU A 65 43.47 -27.92 54.85
C LEU A 65 43.31 -26.78 53.80
N PRO A 66 42.16 -26.08 53.76
CA PRO A 66 41.90 -25.09 52.72
C PRO A 66 42.41 -23.70 53.13
N VAL A 67 43.21 -23.07 52.27
CA VAL A 67 43.43 -21.61 52.29
C VAL A 67 42.85 -21.04 51.02
N ALA A 68 41.91 -20.10 51.20
CA ALA A 68 41.16 -19.44 50.14
C ALA A 68 41.96 -18.27 49.55
N GLY A 69 42.06 -18.23 48.22
CA GLY A 69 42.36 -17.02 47.48
C GLY A 69 43.41 -17.19 46.38
N GLU A 70 43.04 -17.74 45.23
CA GLU A 70 43.91 -17.66 44.03
C GLU A 70 43.17 -17.93 42.69
N GLY A 71 42.04 -17.27 42.48
CA GLY A 71 41.27 -17.41 41.23
C GLY A 71 41.84 -16.67 40.02
N LEU A 72 42.67 -15.64 40.24
CA LEU A 72 43.14 -14.75 39.17
C LEU A 72 44.48 -15.20 38.56
N HIS A 73 45.38 -15.79 39.36
CA HIS A 73 46.62 -16.39 38.85
C HIS A 73 46.36 -17.72 38.11
N ALA A 74 45.40 -18.53 38.56
CA ALA A 74 45.01 -19.77 37.89
C ALA A 74 44.43 -19.54 36.47
N ALA A 75 43.65 -18.47 36.29
CA ALA A 75 43.09 -18.11 34.98
C ALA A 75 44.17 -17.57 34.02
N HIS A 76 45.13 -16.78 34.53
CA HIS A 76 46.23 -16.26 33.72
C HIS A 76 47.22 -17.37 33.32
N GLN A 77 47.45 -18.34 34.21
CA GLN A 77 48.27 -19.52 33.92
C GLN A 77 47.62 -20.47 32.92
N ALA A 78 46.28 -20.54 32.89
CA ALA A 78 45.53 -21.32 31.89
C ALA A 78 45.61 -20.73 30.47
N ILE A 79 45.76 -19.41 30.30
CA ILE A 79 45.89 -18.76 28.98
C ILE A 79 47.30 -18.96 28.39
N LEU A 80 48.35 -18.98 29.21
CA LEU A 80 49.71 -19.30 28.74
C LEU A 80 49.88 -20.78 28.36
N GLN A 81 49.02 -21.67 28.87
CA GLN A 81 48.98 -23.10 28.50
C GLN A 81 48.07 -23.40 27.30
N GLN A 82 47.48 -22.40 26.62
CA GLN A 82 46.78 -22.58 25.35
C GLN A 82 47.70 -22.83 24.15
N GLY A 83 48.95 -23.23 24.37
CA GLY A 83 49.68 -24.01 23.38
C GLY A 83 49.02 -25.39 23.29
N GLY A 84 48.21 -25.63 22.25
CA GLY A 84 47.69 -26.97 21.96
C GLY A 84 48.82 -28.01 21.94
N PRO A 85 48.53 -29.28 22.23
CA PRO A 85 49.53 -30.32 22.45
C PRO A 85 50.50 -30.38 21.27
N VAL A 86 51.69 -29.80 21.44
CA VAL A 86 52.86 -29.98 20.57
C VAL A 86 53.57 -31.27 20.98
N GLY A 87 52.81 -32.36 20.98
CA GLY A 87 53.30 -33.72 21.16
C GLY A 87 53.20 -34.46 19.83
N PHE A 88 54.26 -35.17 19.45
CA PHE A 88 54.23 -36.06 18.30
C PHE A 88 53.21 -37.19 18.57
N GLN A 89 52.01 -37.06 18.02
CA GLN A 89 50.98 -38.10 18.10
C GLN A 89 51.41 -39.28 17.20
N PRO A 90 51.63 -40.50 17.72
CA PRO A 90 52.04 -41.64 16.90
C PRO A 90 50.92 -42.03 15.94
N TYR A 91 51.07 -41.65 14.67
CA TYR A 91 50.10 -41.96 13.61
C TYR A 91 50.40 -43.33 12.99
N ARG A 92 49.41 -44.24 13.00
CA ARG A 92 49.51 -45.53 12.31
C ARG A 92 49.24 -45.34 10.82
N ARG A 93 50.29 -45.35 10.00
CA ARG A 93 50.19 -45.15 8.54
C ARG A 93 49.62 -46.38 7.83
N PRO A 94 48.38 -46.34 7.28
CA PRO A 94 47.87 -47.43 6.46
C PRO A 94 48.55 -47.45 5.09
N LEU A 95 48.58 -48.61 4.45
CA LEU A 95 49.02 -48.75 3.06
C LEU A 95 48.10 -47.93 2.14
N ASN A 96 48.70 -47.14 1.24
CA ASN A 96 48.08 -46.14 0.34
C ASN A 96 47.62 -44.81 1.01
N PHE A 97 48.33 -44.33 2.03
CA PHE A 97 48.13 -43.02 2.66
C PHE A 97 47.97 -41.81 1.69
N PRO A 98 48.84 -41.60 0.67
CA PRO A 98 48.70 -40.43 -0.22
C PRO A 98 47.42 -40.48 -1.07
N LEU A 99 46.96 -41.68 -1.44
CA LEU A 99 45.73 -41.87 -2.23
C LEU A 99 44.49 -41.48 -1.40
N ARG A 100 44.45 -41.85 -0.12
CA ARG A 100 43.32 -41.50 0.76
C ARG A 100 43.23 -40.00 1.03
N ILE A 101 44.36 -39.30 1.18
CA ILE A 101 44.38 -37.83 1.29
C ILE A 101 43.91 -37.16 -0.01
N PHE A 102 44.38 -37.65 -1.16
CA PHE A 102 43.90 -37.15 -2.45
C PHE A 102 42.38 -37.33 -2.58
N LEU A 103 41.84 -38.49 -2.19
CA LEU A 103 40.42 -38.77 -2.17
C LEU A 103 39.66 -37.83 -1.22
N LEU A 104 40.23 -37.50 -0.04
CA LEU A 104 39.64 -36.54 0.89
C LEU A 104 39.53 -35.14 0.29
N ILE A 105 40.59 -34.66 -0.36
CA ILE A 105 40.60 -33.33 -1.01
C ILE A 105 39.56 -33.30 -2.13
N VAL A 106 39.50 -34.35 -2.96
CA VAL A 106 38.48 -34.48 -4.02
C VAL A 106 37.08 -34.49 -3.42
N PHE A 107 36.85 -35.24 -2.34
CA PHE A 107 35.56 -35.30 -1.65
C PHE A 107 35.17 -33.93 -1.05
N MET A 108 36.12 -33.20 -0.47
CA MET A 108 35.91 -31.82 -0.02
C MET A 108 35.53 -30.89 -1.17
N CYS A 109 36.24 -30.96 -2.29
CA CYS A 109 35.90 -30.17 -3.48
C CYS A 109 34.51 -30.52 -4.00
N VAL A 110 34.16 -31.80 -4.11
CA VAL A 110 32.84 -32.25 -4.58
C VAL A 110 31.73 -31.80 -3.64
N THR A 111 31.92 -31.91 -2.32
CA THR A 111 30.91 -31.46 -1.33
C THR A 111 30.75 -29.93 -1.32
N LEU A 112 31.82 -29.16 -1.49
CA LEU A 112 31.73 -27.71 -1.62
C LEU A 112 31.07 -27.27 -2.93
N LEU A 113 31.40 -27.94 -4.04
CA LEU A 113 30.78 -27.68 -5.34
C LEU A 113 29.29 -28.00 -5.33
N THR A 114 28.90 -29.16 -4.79
CA THR A 114 27.50 -29.55 -4.66
C THR A 114 26.74 -28.64 -3.72
N ALA A 115 27.30 -28.27 -2.56
CA ALA A 115 26.68 -27.32 -1.64
C ALA A 115 26.47 -25.94 -2.29
N SER A 116 27.47 -25.45 -3.02
CA SER A 116 27.38 -24.19 -3.78
C SER A 116 26.31 -24.27 -4.86
N LEU A 117 26.29 -25.36 -5.64
CA LEU A 117 25.30 -25.57 -6.68
C LEU A 117 23.89 -25.64 -6.09
N VAL A 118 23.68 -26.38 -5.00
CA VAL A 118 22.38 -26.49 -4.32
C VAL A 118 21.94 -25.13 -3.77
N CYS A 119 22.84 -24.38 -3.14
CA CYS A 119 22.56 -23.04 -2.59
C CYS A 119 22.10 -22.06 -3.68
N LEU A 120 22.63 -22.17 -4.90
CA LEU A 120 22.26 -21.31 -6.02
C LEU A 120 21.04 -21.84 -6.82
N THR A 121 20.91 -23.15 -6.96
CA THR A 121 19.84 -23.78 -7.75
C THR A 121 18.51 -23.86 -7.01
N LEU A 122 18.50 -24.10 -5.69
CA LEU A 122 17.27 -24.18 -4.90
C LEU A 122 16.45 -22.89 -4.94
N PRO A 123 17.04 -21.68 -4.74
CA PRO A 123 16.32 -20.43 -4.88
C PRO A 123 15.76 -20.25 -6.28
N VAL A 124 16.57 -20.50 -7.33
CA VAL A 124 16.11 -20.31 -8.71
C VAL A 124 14.98 -21.28 -9.05
N PHE A 125 15.08 -22.54 -8.64
CA PHE A 125 14.05 -23.55 -8.88
C PHE A 125 12.75 -23.23 -8.12
N ALA A 126 12.85 -22.90 -6.84
CA ALA A 126 11.69 -22.50 -6.03
C ALA A 126 11.02 -21.24 -6.58
N GLY A 127 11.81 -20.26 -7.04
CA GLY A 127 11.32 -19.05 -7.68
C GLY A 127 10.58 -19.33 -8.97
N ARG A 128 11.14 -20.19 -9.84
CA ARG A 128 10.47 -20.62 -11.09
C ARG A 128 9.18 -21.37 -10.81
N TRP A 129 9.17 -22.28 -9.84
CA TRP A 129 7.98 -23.03 -9.45
C TRP A 129 6.87 -22.09 -8.94
N LEU A 130 7.22 -21.15 -8.06
CA LEU A 130 6.26 -20.18 -7.51
C LEU A 130 5.69 -19.26 -8.60
N MET A 131 6.54 -18.75 -9.49
CA MET A 131 6.08 -17.88 -10.59
C MET A 131 5.27 -18.64 -11.64
N SER A 132 5.57 -19.92 -11.89
CA SER A 132 4.75 -20.76 -12.76
C SER A 132 3.33 -20.94 -12.20
N PHE A 133 3.17 -20.92 -10.87
CA PHE A 133 1.87 -21.04 -10.24
C PHE A 133 1.07 -19.72 -10.28
N TRP A 134 1.76 -18.57 -10.19
CA TRP A 134 1.10 -17.26 -10.05
C TRP A 134 0.92 -16.47 -11.36
N THR A 135 1.89 -16.50 -12.26
CA THR A 135 2.00 -15.55 -13.40
C THR A 135 1.92 -16.20 -14.79
N GLY A 136 1.68 -17.51 -14.88
CA GLY A 136 1.58 -18.21 -16.16
C GLY A 136 2.84 -18.08 -17.03
N THR A 137 2.68 -18.04 -18.36
CA THR A 137 3.79 -17.99 -19.35
C THR A 137 4.33 -16.57 -19.63
N ALA A 138 4.15 -15.62 -18.70
CA ALA A 138 4.68 -14.27 -18.89
C ALA A 138 6.21 -14.25 -18.72
N LYS A 139 6.91 -13.48 -19.58
CA LYS A 139 8.37 -13.29 -19.46
C LYS A 139 8.67 -12.39 -18.26
N ILE A 140 9.08 -13.00 -17.15
CA ILE A 140 9.51 -12.31 -15.95
C ILE A 140 11.03 -12.22 -15.94
N HIS A 141 11.57 -11.13 -15.40
CA HIS A 141 13.00 -10.96 -15.28
C HIS A 141 13.59 -12.01 -14.32
N GLU A 142 14.69 -12.64 -14.75
CA GLU A 142 15.37 -13.71 -14.00
C GLU A 142 15.81 -13.26 -12.60
N LEU A 143 16.11 -11.97 -12.42
CA LEU A 143 16.45 -11.38 -11.11
C LEU A 143 15.28 -11.43 -10.12
N TYR A 144 14.06 -11.12 -10.56
CA TYR A 144 12.88 -11.19 -9.69
C TYR A 144 12.57 -12.64 -9.30
N THR A 145 12.78 -13.57 -10.23
CA THR A 145 12.60 -15.01 -10.00
C THR A 145 13.58 -15.51 -8.93
N ALA A 146 14.86 -15.15 -9.06
CA ALA A 146 15.90 -15.53 -8.09
C ALA A 146 15.65 -14.91 -6.70
N ALA A 147 15.30 -13.61 -6.65
CA ALA A 147 15.00 -12.93 -5.39
C ALA A 147 13.77 -13.53 -4.68
N CYS A 148 12.68 -13.76 -5.43
CA CYS A 148 11.47 -14.37 -4.91
C CYS A 148 11.74 -15.78 -4.33
N GLY A 149 12.45 -16.61 -5.09
CA GLY A 149 12.81 -17.96 -4.63
C GLY A 149 13.76 -17.99 -3.44
N LEU A 150 14.66 -17.01 -3.31
CA LEU A 150 15.50 -16.86 -2.12
C LEU A 150 14.67 -16.55 -0.87
N TYR A 151 13.66 -15.67 -0.98
CA TYR A 151 12.74 -15.38 0.13
C TYR A 151 11.91 -16.60 0.52
N VAL A 152 11.40 -17.35 -0.47
CA VAL A 152 10.67 -18.61 -0.21
C VAL A 152 11.56 -19.60 0.54
N CYS A 153 12.79 -19.81 0.06
CA CYS A 153 13.74 -20.70 0.73
C CYS A 153 14.01 -20.24 2.18
N TRP A 154 14.28 -18.95 2.39
CA TRP A 154 14.48 -18.39 3.72
C TRP A 154 13.26 -18.55 4.65
N LEU A 155 12.05 -18.30 4.14
CA LEU A 155 10.80 -18.47 4.89
C LEU A 155 10.56 -19.94 5.24
N THR A 156 10.84 -20.87 4.33
CA THR A 156 10.69 -22.31 4.61
C THR A 156 11.65 -22.77 5.70
N ILE A 157 12.92 -22.35 5.66
CA ILE A 157 13.88 -22.64 6.72
C ILE A 157 13.41 -22.06 8.05
N ARG A 158 12.96 -20.80 8.06
CA ARG A 158 12.40 -20.17 9.26
C ARG A 158 11.17 -20.92 9.79
N ALA A 159 10.24 -21.29 8.93
CA ALA A 159 9.06 -22.05 9.30
C ALA A 159 9.44 -23.41 9.91
N VAL A 160 10.37 -24.15 9.30
CA VAL A 160 10.86 -25.42 9.84
C VAL A 160 11.53 -25.23 11.20
N THR A 161 12.38 -24.21 11.37
CA THR A 161 13.02 -23.95 12.68
C THR A 161 11.99 -23.61 13.76
N VAL A 162 10.94 -22.85 13.42
CA VAL A 162 9.85 -22.52 14.34
C VAL A 162 9.02 -23.76 14.66
N LEU A 163 8.69 -24.59 13.66
CA LEU A 163 7.96 -25.84 13.85
C LEU A 163 8.73 -26.80 14.78
N VAL A 164 10.04 -26.96 14.58
CA VAL A 164 10.91 -27.75 15.45
C VAL A 164 10.92 -27.17 16.87
N ALA A 165 11.03 -25.85 17.02
CA ALA A 165 10.97 -25.21 18.35
C ALA A 165 9.60 -25.39 19.05
N TRP A 166 8.52 -25.57 18.29
CA TRP A 166 7.17 -25.76 18.80
C TRP A 166 6.84 -27.23 19.12
N THR A 167 7.54 -28.20 18.52
CA THR A 167 7.33 -29.63 18.81
C THR A 167 7.35 -29.99 20.30
N PRO A 168 8.23 -29.43 21.17
CA PRO A 168 8.23 -29.76 22.60
C PRO A 168 7.19 -29.01 23.47
N GLN A 169 6.47 -27.99 22.95
CA GLN A 169 5.67 -27.06 23.77
C GLN A 169 4.19 -27.46 23.97
N GLY A 170 3.70 -28.51 23.31
CA GLY A 170 2.34 -29.03 23.47
C GLY A 170 1.26 -28.29 22.63
N ARG A 171 0.34 -29.07 22.03
CA ARG A 171 -0.63 -28.58 21.01
C ARG A 171 -1.55 -27.45 21.47
N ARG A 172 -1.94 -27.40 22.76
CA ARG A 172 -2.87 -26.39 23.28
C ARG A 172 -2.26 -24.98 23.31
N VAL A 173 -0.97 -24.87 23.66
CA VAL A 173 -0.24 -23.60 23.67
C VAL A 173 -0.02 -23.10 22.24
N ILE A 174 0.24 -24.01 21.30
CA ILE A 174 0.38 -23.69 19.87
C ILE A 174 -0.91 -23.07 19.33
N PHE A 175 -2.08 -23.65 19.61
CA PHE A 175 -3.36 -23.11 19.13
C PHE A 175 -3.64 -21.69 19.66
N GLN A 176 -3.30 -21.41 20.92
CA GLN A 176 -3.44 -20.07 21.49
C GLN A 176 -2.50 -19.07 20.81
N LYS A 177 -1.24 -19.44 20.58
CA LYS A 177 -0.27 -18.59 19.87
C LYS A 177 -0.66 -18.35 18.41
N VAL A 178 -1.13 -19.36 17.69
CA VAL A 178 -1.64 -19.22 16.33
C VAL A 178 -2.83 -18.25 16.30
N LYS A 179 -3.75 -18.34 17.27
CA LYS A 179 -4.87 -17.41 17.37
C LYS A 179 -4.41 -15.96 17.59
N GLU A 180 -3.50 -15.72 18.53
CA GLU A 180 -2.93 -14.39 18.79
C GLU A 180 -2.22 -13.82 17.55
N TRP A 181 -1.37 -14.63 16.91
CA TRP A 181 -0.62 -14.22 15.72
C TRP A 181 -1.55 -13.96 14.52
N SER A 182 -2.59 -14.78 14.34
CA SER A 182 -3.56 -14.59 13.27
C SER A 182 -4.30 -13.24 13.40
N LEU A 183 -4.65 -12.84 14.63
CA LEU A 183 -5.27 -11.53 14.89
C LEU A 183 -4.31 -10.37 14.60
N MET A 184 -3.03 -10.51 14.93
CA MET A 184 -2.04 -9.50 14.58
C MET A 184 -1.87 -9.38 13.06
N ILE A 185 -1.76 -10.51 12.35
CA ILE A 185 -1.62 -10.55 10.88
C ILE A 185 -2.85 -9.91 10.22
N MET A 186 -4.05 -10.19 10.73
CA MET A 186 -5.28 -9.60 10.19
C MET A 186 -5.31 -8.08 10.38
N LYS A 187 -4.90 -7.57 11.56
CA LYS A 187 -4.77 -6.13 11.79
C LYS A 187 -3.74 -5.47 10.86
N THR A 188 -2.57 -6.07 10.70
CA THR A 188 -1.53 -5.51 9.83
C THR A 188 -1.93 -5.56 8.36
N LEU A 189 -2.64 -6.61 7.91
CA LEU A 189 -3.17 -6.72 6.56
C LEU A 189 -4.19 -5.61 6.26
N VAL A 190 -5.12 -5.34 7.18
CA VAL A 190 -6.10 -4.25 7.03
C VAL A 190 -5.38 -2.90 6.88
N VAL A 191 -4.38 -2.63 7.72
CA VAL A 191 -3.59 -1.40 7.64
C VAL A 191 -2.81 -1.32 6.32
N ALA A 192 -2.23 -2.43 5.84
CA ALA A 192 -1.51 -2.48 4.58
C ALA A 192 -2.42 -2.21 3.37
N VAL A 193 -3.63 -2.77 3.35
CA VAL A 193 -4.62 -2.52 2.28
C VAL A 193 -5.07 -1.06 2.28
N LEU A 194 -5.30 -0.49 3.46
CA LEU A 194 -5.66 0.92 3.58
C LEU A 194 -4.54 1.82 3.03
N LEU A 195 -3.29 1.56 3.42
CA LEU A 195 -2.13 2.38 3.05
C LEU A 195 -1.68 2.20 1.60
N ALA A 196 -1.63 0.98 1.08
CA ALA A 196 -1.11 0.69 -0.25
C ALA A 196 -2.19 0.65 -1.35
N GLY A 197 -3.46 0.45 -0.96
CA GLY A 197 -4.59 0.42 -1.90
C GLY A 197 -5.39 1.71 -1.88
N VAL A 198 -6.00 2.02 -0.73
CA VAL A 198 -6.97 3.12 -0.63
C VAL A 198 -6.30 4.48 -0.78
N VAL A 199 -5.15 4.71 -0.14
CA VAL A 199 -4.46 6.01 -0.23
C VAL A 199 -4.00 6.32 -1.67
N PRO A 200 -3.31 5.42 -2.40
CA PRO A 200 -2.94 5.70 -3.79
C PRO A 200 -4.15 5.84 -4.72
N LEU A 201 -5.24 5.10 -4.49
CA LEU A 201 -6.49 5.23 -5.25
C LEU A 201 -7.10 6.63 -5.05
N LEU A 202 -7.24 7.08 -3.80
CA LEU A 202 -7.76 8.40 -3.47
C LEU A 202 -6.85 9.51 -4.00
N LEU A 203 -5.53 9.35 -3.90
CA LEU A 203 -4.55 10.28 -4.45
C LEU A 203 -4.65 10.34 -5.99
N GLY A 204 -4.80 9.19 -6.65
CA GLY A 204 -4.99 9.11 -8.10
C GLY A 204 -6.28 9.77 -8.56
N LEU A 205 -7.38 9.54 -7.83
CA LEU A 205 -8.67 10.17 -8.13
C LEU A 205 -8.64 11.68 -7.86
N LEU A 206 -7.94 12.12 -6.82
CA LEU A 206 -7.71 13.54 -6.54
C LEU A 206 -6.85 14.19 -7.64
N PHE A 207 -5.79 13.51 -8.09
CA PHE A 207 -4.97 13.99 -9.20
C PHE A 207 -5.78 14.08 -10.50
N GLU A 208 -6.63 13.09 -10.78
CA GLU A 208 -7.52 13.13 -11.94
C GLU A 208 -8.51 14.30 -11.86
N LEU A 209 -9.13 14.52 -10.71
CA LEU A 209 -10.09 15.61 -10.51
C LEU A 209 -9.44 17.00 -10.54
N VAL A 210 -8.28 17.17 -9.90
CA VAL A 210 -7.64 18.48 -9.71
C VAL A 210 -6.79 18.89 -10.91
N ILE A 211 -6.12 17.93 -11.56
CA ILE A 211 -5.15 18.24 -12.62
C ILE A 211 -5.71 17.82 -13.97
N VAL A 212 -6.18 16.58 -14.12
CA VAL A 212 -6.62 16.07 -15.43
C VAL A 212 -7.94 16.69 -15.87
N ALA A 213 -8.91 16.86 -14.98
CA ALA A 213 -10.21 17.45 -15.33
C ALA A 213 -10.07 18.89 -15.89
N PRO A 214 -9.31 19.82 -15.28
CA PRO A 214 -9.11 21.15 -15.88
C PRO A 214 -8.20 21.16 -17.11
N LEU A 215 -7.18 20.29 -17.20
CA LEU A 215 -6.32 20.19 -18.39
C LEU A 215 -7.01 19.57 -19.61
N ARG A 216 -8.03 18.73 -19.39
CA ARG A 216 -8.83 18.13 -20.47
C ARG A 216 -9.87 19.11 -21.03
N VAL A 217 -9.98 20.31 -20.47
CA VAL A 217 -10.86 21.38 -20.94
C VAL A 217 -9.99 22.50 -21.56
N PRO A 218 -10.22 22.93 -22.81
CA PRO A 218 -9.49 24.06 -23.40
C PRO A 218 -9.71 25.33 -22.58
N LEU A 219 -8.66 26.13 -22.42
CA LEU A 219 -8.51 27.31 -21.53
C LEU A 219 -9.60 28.39 -21.59
N ASP A 220 -10.56 28.30 -22.52
CA ASP A 220 -11.64 29.28 -22.70
C ASP A 220 -12.96 28.89 -22.00
N GLN A 221 -13.06 27.73 -21.34
CA GLN A 221 -14.29 27.30 -20.65
C GLN A 221 -14.00 26.57 -19.32
N THR A 222 -14.76 26.91 -18.27
CA THR A 222 -14.66 26.35 -16.92
C THR A 222 -15.40 24.99 -16.81
N PRO A 223 -14.96 24.06 -15.95
CA PRO A 223 -15.47 22.68 -15.87
C PRO A 223 -16.81 22.53 -15.12
N LEU A 224 -17.47 23.63 -14.80
CA LEU A 224 -18.89 23.60 -14.47
C LEU A 224 -19.63 23.41 -15.79
N PHE A 225 -20.39 22.33 -15.96
CA PHE A 225 -21.37 22.25 -17.04
C PHE A 225 -22.40 23.36 -16.80
N TYR A 226 -22.12 24.56 -17.30
CA TYR A 226 -23.05 25.64 -17.15
C TYR A 226 -24.23 25.38 -18.09
N PRO A 227 -25.48 25.51 -17.58
CA PRO A 227 -26.67 25.30 -18.38
C PRO A 227 -26.74 26.19 -19.64
N TRP A 228 -26.00 27.31 -19.71
CA TRP A 228 -26.00 28.19 -20.89
C TRP A 228 -25.47 27.53 -22.17
N GLN A 229 -24.73 26.41 -22.10
CA GLN A 229 -24.21 25.75 -23.31
C GLN A 229 -25.32 25.12 -24.16
N CYS A 230 -26.53 24.96 -23.60
CA CYS A 230 -27.76 24.70 -24.37
C CYS A 230 -28.53 25.98 -24.73
N GLY A 231 -28.17 27.13 -24.15
CA GLY A 231 -28.80 28.43 -24.41
C GLY A 231 -28.38 29.11 -25.70
N HIS A 232 -27.47 28.50 -26.47
CA HIS A 232 -27.18 28.93 -27.84
C HIS A 232 -28.19 28.36 -28.86
N GLU A 233 -28.94 27.30 -28.48
CA GLU A 233 -30.11 26.84 -29.23
C GLU A 233 -31.37 27.36 -28.57
N GLU A 234 -32.17 28.13 -29.31
CA GLU A 234 -33.45 28.68 -28.85
C GLU A 234 -34.41 27.56 -28.40
N HIS A 235 -34.26 26.35 -28.98
CA HIS A 235 -35.09 25.19 -28.70
C HIS A 235 -34.25 23.92 -28.45
N VAL A 236 -34.57 23.18 -27.39
CA VAL A 236 -33.93 21.90 -27.04
C VAL A 236 -34.90 20.75 -27.26
N LEU A 237 -34.44 19.67 -27.89
CA LEU A 237 -35.21 18.44 -28.07
C LEU A 237 -35.44 17.76 -26.72
N LEU A 238 -36.68 17.35 -26.45
CA LEU A 238 -37.05 16.72 -25.18
C LEU A 238 -36.28 15.42 -24.92
N ALA A 239 -35.96 14.68 -25.99
CA ALA A 239 -35.15 13.46 -25.93
C ALA A 239 -33.73 13.73 -25.41
N ASP A 240 -33.11 14.82 -25.85
CA ASP A 240 -31.75 15.20 -25.45
C ASP A 240 -31.71 15.71 -24.02
N LEU A 241 -32.71 16.51 -23.66
CA LEU A 241 -32.89 16.99 -22.29
C LEU A 241 -33.05 15.83 -21.31
N ARG A 242 -33.89 14.84 -21.65
CA ARG A 242 -34.10 13.66 -20.80
C ARG A 242 -32.85 12.80 -20.66
N ARG A 243 -32.11 12.60 -21.76
CA ARG A 243 -30.82 11.88 -21.74
C ARG A 243 -29.81 12.58 -20.84
N LYS A 244 -29.64 13.90 -20.98
CA LYS A 244 -28.74 14.71 -20.14
C LYS A 244 -29.18 14.69 -18.66
N TRP A 245 -30.48 14.83 -18.38
CA TRP A 245 -31.02 14.77 -17.01
C TRP A 245 -30.73 13.43 -16.33
N GLN A 246 -30.87 12.32 -17.05
CA GLN A 246 -30.55 10.99 -16.55
C GLN A 246 -29.05 10.79 -16.34
N SER A 247 -28.20 11.34 -17.21
CA SER A 247 -26.74 11.27 -17.05
C SER A 247 -26.24 11.98 -15.79
N LEU A 248 -26.99 12.98 -15.31
CA LEU A 248 -26.71 13.72 -14.07
C LEU A 248 -27.36 13.07 -12.83
N CYS A 249 -27.97 11.89 -12.98
CA CYS A 249 -28.66 11.16 -11.91
C CYS A 249 -29.77 11.97 -11.20
N LEU A 250 -30.38 12.94 -11.87
CA LEU A 250 -31.43 13.77 -11.29
C LEU A 250 -32.79 13.05 -11.27
N PRO A 251 -33.67 13.30 -10.26
CA PRO A 251 -34.95 12.63 -10.16
C PRO A 251 -35.86 12.90 -11.38
N VAL A 252 -36.26 11.85 -12.09
CA VAL A 252 -37.14 11.96 -13.28
C VAL A 252 -38.53 12.52 -12.92
N GLY A 253 -38.94 12.36 -11.65
CA GLY A 253 -40.19 12.92 -11.14
C GLY A 253 -40.23 14.46 -11.18
N GLN A 254 -39.12 15.12 -10.87
CA GLN A 254 -39.01 16.59 -10.94
C GLN A 254 -39.08 17.07 -12.38
N LEU A 255 -38.36 16.41 -13.30
CA LEU A 255 -38.44 16.72 -14.73
C LEU A 255 -39.87 16.59 -15.25
N ARG A 256 -40.59 15.52 -14.86
CA ARG A 256 -41.99 15.32 -15.27
C ARG A 256 -42.93 16.38 -14.70
N ALA A 257 -42.67 16.88 -13.49
CA ALA A 257 -43.46 17.97 -12.90
C ALA A 257 -43.25 19.29 -13.65
N LEU A 258 -42.01 19.62 -14.01
CA LEU A 258 -41.68 20.81 -14.79
C LEU A 258 -42.33 20.76 -16.19
N LEU A 259 -42.24 19.60 -16.86
CA LEU A 259 -42.83 19.40 -18.20
C LEU A 259 -44.36 19.37 -18.20
N ARG A 260 -45.03 19.28 -17.04
CA ARG A 260 -46.49 19.41 -16.97
C ARG A 260 -46.95 20.86 -16.99
N LEU A 261 -46.08 21.80 -16.59
CA LEU A 261 -46.38 23.23 -16.57
C LEU A 261 -46.30 23.85 -17.96
N GLU A 262 -45.59 23.22 -18.90
CA GLU A 262 -45.53 23.63 -20.30
C GLU A 262 -45.91 22.44 -21.21
N PRO A 263 -47.11 22.44 -21.81
CA PRO A 263 -47.56 21.36 -22.70
C PRO A 263 -46.87 21.48 -24.07
N CYS A 264 -45.64 20.96 -24.19
CA CYS A 264 -44.90 20.89 -25.45
C CYS A 264 -44.48 19.44 -25.76
N GLU A 265 -44.82 18.95 -26.95
CA GLU A 265 -44.68 17.52 -27.30
C GLU A 265 -43.28 17.13 -27.81
N GLU A 266 -42.53 18.02 -28.48
CA GLU A 266 -41.24 17.64 -29.11
C GLU A 266 -40.05 18.56 -28.78
N LYS A 267 -40.28 19.87 -28.62
CA LYS A 267 -39.22 20.88 -28.40
C LYS A 267 -39.65 21.86 -27.31
N ILE A 268 -38.72 22.23 -26.44
CA ILE A 268 -38.94 23.22 -25.37
C ILE A 268 -37.97 24.39 -25.54
N GLU A 269 -38.45 25.62 -25.32
CA GLU A 269 -37.58 26.79 -25.33
C GLU A 269 -36.67 26.76 -24.08
N TRP A 270 -35.36 26.88 -24.29
CA TRP A 270 -34.40 26.70 -23.20
C TRP A 270 -34.60 27.71 -22.06
N THR A 271 -34.93 28.96 -22.40
CA THR A 271 -35.19 30.06 -21.46
C THR A 271 -36.38 29.76 -20.53
N LYS A 272 -37.46 29.19 -21.08
CA LYS A 272 -38.66 28.77 -20.32
C LYS A 272 -38.36 27.59 -19.41
N PHE A 273 -37.68 26.57 -19.94
CA PHE A 273 -37.25 25.43 -19.14
C PHE A 273 -36.35 25.85 -17.96
N LEU A 274 -35.38 26.73 -18.24
CA LEU A 274 -34.51 27.30 -17.22
C LEU A 274 -35.30 28.10 -16.18
N ALA A 275 -36.25 28.93 -16.61
CA ALA A 275 -37.12 29.70 -15.73
C ALA A 275 -37.91 28.79 -14.78
N LEU A 276 -38.52 27.72 -15.30
CA LEU A 276 -39.24 26.72 -14.50
C LEU A 276 -38.32 26.04 -13.49
N GLY A 277 -37.09 25.69 -13.90
CA GLY A 277 -36.07 25.13 -13.00
C GLY A 277 -35.68 26.09 -11.88
N CYS A 278 -35.45 27.36 -12.19
CA CYS A 278 -35.19 28.42 -11.21
C CYS A 278 -36.37 28.64 -10.26
N SER A 279 -37.61 28.53 -10.76
CA SER A 279 -38.83 28.63 -9.95
C SER A 279 -38.93 27.47 -8.95
N ALA A 280 -38.68 26.24 -9.40
CA ALA A 280 -38.65 25.06 -8.52
C ALA A 280 -37.54 25.13 -7.44
N LEU A 281 -36.42 25.80 -7.71
CA LEU A 281 -35.33 26.01 -6.75
C LEU A 281 -35.60 27.16 -5.77
N GLY A 282 -36.17 28.26 -6.26
CA GLY A 282 -36.37 29.48 -5.47
C GLY A 282 -37.64 29.47 -4.62
N GLY A 283 -38.70 28.81 -5.08
CA GLY A 283 -40.01 28.76 -4.41
C GLY A 283 -40.77 30.10 -4.39
N SER A 284 -40.18 31.19 -4.89
CA SER A 284 -40.84 32.49 -5.08
C SER A 284 -40.29 33.19 -6.32
N LEU A 285 -41.08 34.06 -6.97
CA LEU A 285 -40.68 34.76 -8.19
C LEU A 285 -39.36 35.52 -8.06
N ASN A 286 -39.16 36.29 -6.99
CA ASN A 286 -37.95 37.08 -6.78
C ASN A 286 -36.69 36.21 -6.60
N SER A 287 -36.83 35.09 -5.89
CA SER A 287 -35.72 34.15 -5.73
C SER A 287 -35.44 33.36 -7.02
N ALA A 288 -36.47 33.02 -7.80
CA ALA A 288 -36.31 32.40 -9.12
C ALA A 288 -35.54 33.34 -10.06
N MET A 289 -35.92 34.61 -10.10
CA MET A 289 -35.20 35.64 -10.88
C MET A 289 -33.78 35.86 -10.40
N LYS A 290 -33.52 35.76 -9.08
CA LYS A 290 -32.15 35.78 -8.56
C LYS A 290 -31.31 34.62 -9.10
N HIS A 291 -31.80 33.39 -9.04
CA HIS A 291 -31.08 32.23 -9.59
C HIS A 291 -30.88 32.36 -11.10
N LEU A 292 -31.90 32.84 -11.82
CA LEU A 292 -31.82 33.07 -13.25
C LEU A 292 -30.71 34.06 -13.62
N CYS A 293 -30.64 35.22 -12.98
CA CYS A 293 -29.59 36.20 -13.23
C CYS A 293 -28.20 35.64 -12.92
N GLN A 294 -28.06 34.83 -11.87
CA GLN A 294 -26.80 34.16 -11.53
C GLN A 294 -26.37 33.09 -12.56
N ILE A 295 -27.32 32.46 -13.24
CA ILE A 295 -27.03 31.41 -14.24
C ILE A 295 -26.76 32.02 -15.62
N LEU A 296 -27.46 33.11 -15.99
CA LEU A 296 -27.36 33.74 -17.31
C LEU A 296 -26.33 34.87 -17.39
N THR A 297 -25.78 35.32 -16.26
CA THR A 297 -24.80 36.41 -16.25
C THR A 297 -23.49 36.02 -16.95
N ALA A 298 -22.94 36.98 -17.70
CA ALA A 298 -21.58 36.91 -18.25
C ALA A 298 -20.53 37.60 -17.35
N ASP A 299 -20.96 38.21 -16.25
CA ASP A 299 -20.05 38.79 -15.25
C ASP A 299 -19.20 37.70 -14.57
N PRO A 300 -17.97 38.02 -14.12
CA PRO A 300 -17.12 37.10 -13.39
C PRO A 300 -17.76 36.64 -12.07
N GLU A 301 -17.34 35.47 -11.58
CA GLU A 301 -17.78 34.89 -10.31
C GLU A 301 -17.63 35.92 -9.16
N GLY A 302 -18.75 36.20 -8.45
CA GLY A 302 -18.82 37.23 -7.41
C GLY A 302 -19.19 38.65 -7.89
N GLY A 303 -19.41 38.83 -9.21
CA GLY A 303 -19.89 40.08 -9.79
C GLY A 303 -21.38 40.36 -9.55
N PRO A 304 -21.90 41.51 -10.06
CA PRO A 304 -23.29 41.95 -9.84
C PRO A 304 -24.37 41.13 -10.57
N ALA A 305 -23.96 40.08 -11.31
CA ALA A 305 -24.81 39.16 -12.05
C ALA A 305 -25.79 39.86 -13.01
N ARG A 306 -25.24 40.66 -13.94
CA ARG A 306 -26.03 41.49 -14.86
C ARG A 306 -26.51 40.71 -16.08
N ILE A 307 -27.77 40.92 -16.46
CA ILE A 307 -28.37 40.38 -17.68
C ILE A 307 -29.08 41.47 -18.49
N PRO A 308 -29.33 41.27 -19.80
CA PRO A 308 -30.13 42.20 -20.61
C PRO A 308 -31.54 42.35 -20.05
N PHE A 309 -32.02 43.60 -19.97
CA PHE A 309 -33.35 43.88 -19.42
C PHE A 309 -34.50 43.25 -20.24
N THR A 310 -34.30 43.06 -21.55
CA THR A 310 -35.24 42.38 -22.44
C THR A 310 -35.45 40.93 -22.02
N THR A 311 -34.38 40.19 -21.74
CA THR A 311 -34.43 38.80 -21.26
C THR A 311 -35.06 38.71 -19.87
N PHE A 312 -34.74 39.65 -18.98
CA PHE A 312 -35.37 39.72 -17.65
C PHE A 312 -36.89 39.91 -17.76
N CYS A 313 -37.35 40.88 -18.56
CA CYS A 313 -38.78 41.13 -18.77
C CYS A 313 -39.50 39.91 -19.34
N TYR A 314 -38.88 39.24 -20.31
CA TYR A 314 -39.45 38.04 -20.93
C TYR A 314 -39.70 36.93 -19.91
N VAL A 315 -38.68 36.60 -19.13
CA VAL A 315 -38.78 35.52 -18.13
C VAL A 315 -39.67 35.91 -16.95
N TYR A 316 -39.63 37.17 -16.51
CA TYR A 316 -40.49 37.65 -15.43
C TYR A 316 -41.97 37.54 -15.80
N ARG A 317 -42.36 37.97 -17.01
CA ARG A 317 -43.74 37.81 -17.52
C ARG A 317 -44.17 36.36 -17.60
N TYR A 318 -43.26 35.49 -18.06
CA TYR A 318 -43.54 34.06 -18.17
C TYR A 318 -43.74 33.39 -16.80
N LEU A 319 -42.90 33.70 -15.80
CA LEU A 319 -43.07 33.15 -14.46
C LEU A 319 -44.30 33.75 -13.74
N ALA A 320 -44.57 35.04 -13.95
CA ALA A 320 -45.75 35.71 -13.41
C ALA A 320 -47.06 35.15 -13.98
N SER A 321 -47.09 34.73 -15.26
CA SER A 321 -48.29 34.13 -15.85
C SER A 321 -48.62 32.72 -15.32
N LEU A 322 -47.63 32.05 -14.70
CA LEU A 322 -47.79 30.75 -14.06
C LEU A 322 -48.17 30.86 -12.58
N ASP A 323 -48.01 32.03 -11.98
CA ASP A 323 -48.34 32.30 -10.58
C ASP A 323 -49.80 32.78 -10.48
N THR A 324 -50.68 32.00 -9.85
CA THR A 324 -52.11 32.30 -9.75
C THR A 324 -52.42 33.49 -8.84
N ASP A 325 -51.45 33.89 -8.00
CA ASP A 325 -51.66 34.89 -6.96
C ASP A 325 -51.32 36.32 -7.41
N MET A 326 -50.77 36.51 -8.63
CA MET A 326 -50.28 37.81 -9.10
C MET A 326 -51.03 38.30 -10.33
N ALA A 327 -51.61 39.50 -10.27
CA ALA A 327 -52.34 40.08 -11.40
C ALA A 327 -51.37 40.59 -12.49
N HIS A 328 -51.73 40.38 -13.76
CA HIS A 328 -50.95 40.85 -14.91
C HIS A 328 -50.72 42.37 -14.90
N VAL A 329 -51.64 43.14 -14.31
CA VAL A 329 -51.55 44.61 -14.19
C VAL A 329 -50.42 45.01 -13.24
N ASP A 330 -50.26 44.31 -12.12
CA ASP A 330 -49.22 44.58 -11.13
C ASP A 330 -47.83 44.24 -11.69
N THR A 331 -47.76 43.21 -12.52
CA THR A 331 -46.54 42.79 -13.23
C THR A 331 -46.04 43.87 -14.19
N GLU A 332 -46.92 44.39 -15.05
CA GLU A 332 -46.54 45.44 -16.01
C GLU A 332 -46.16 46.74 -15.30
N SER A 333 -46.89 47.14 -14.25
CA SER A 333 -46.55 48.31 -13.45
C SER A 333 -45.14 48.18 -12.85
N TYR A 334 -44.83 47.03 -12.24
CA TYR A 334 -43.50 46.76 -11.68
C TYR A 334 -42.38 46.81 -12.74
N LEU A 335 -42.61 46.20 -13.91
CA LEU A 335 -41.64 46.22 -15.00
C LEU A 335 -41.43 47.62 -15.57
N THR A 336 -42.46 48.46 -15.64
CA THR A 336 -42.31 49.87 -16.08
C THR A 336 -41.50 50.70 -15.09
N THR A 337 -41.75 50.58 -13.78
CA THR A 337 -40.95 51.26 -12.76
C THR A 337 -39.49 50.82 -12.79
N LEU A 338 -39.23 49.52 -12.97
CA LEU A 338 -37.87 49.00 -13.15
C LEU A 338 -37.21 49.54 -14.42
N LYS A 339 -37.94 49.58 -15.54
CA LYS A 339 -37.43 50.11 -16.81
C LYS A 339 -36.96 51.56 -16.69
N GLU A 340 -37.78 52.42 -16.09
CA GLU A 340 -37.43 53.83 -15.85
C GLU A 340 -36.17 53.96 -15.00
N SER A 341 -36.05 53.13 -13.94
CA SER A 341 -34.87 53.14 -13.07
C SER A 341 -33.59 52.72 -13.82
N ILE A 342 -33.68 51.81 -14.79
CA ILE A 342 -32.53 51.30 -15.56
C ILE A 342 -32.14 52.26 -16.68
N GLU A 343 -33.12 52.87 -17.36
CA GLU A 343 -32.88 53.87 -18.41
C GLU A 343 -32.15 55.09 -17.85
N SER A 344 -32.44 55.49 -16.61
CA SER A 344 -31.71 56.57 -15.93
C SER A 344 -30.21 56.30 -15.77
N ARG A 345 -29.80 55.02 -15.70
CA ARG A 345 -28.41 54.58 -15.52
C ARG A 345 -27.68 54.29 -16.84
N LYS A 346 -28.35 54.40 -18.00
CA LYS A 346 -27.81 54.22 -19.37
C LYS A 346 -27.10 52.89 -19.65
N ASN A 347 -27.36 51.84 -18.88
CA ASN A 347 -26.63 50.57 -19.02
C ASN A 347 -27.43 49.44 -19.68
N GLY A 348 -28.75 49.55 -19.87
CA GLY A 348 -29.60 48.53 -20.55
C GLY A 348 -29.60 47.13 -19.90
N MET A 349 -28.87 46.97 -18.80
CA MET A 349 -28.62 45.72 -18.09
C MET A 349 -29.18 45.84 -16.68
N ILE A 350 -29.79 44.77 -16.18
CA ILE A 350 -30.35 44.68 -14.83
C ILE A 350 -29.49 43.76 -13.97
N GLY A 351 -29.16 44.18 -12.75
CA GLY A 351 -28.43 43.39 -11.78
C GLY A 351 -29.29 42.99 -10.57
N LEU A 352 -28.74 42.10 -9.73
CA LEU A 352 -29.46 41.63 -8.53
C LEU A 352 -29.83 42.76 -7.56
N SER A 353 -29.00 43.79 -7.45
CA SER A 353 -29.23 44.94 -6.57
C SER A 353 -30.45 45.79 -6.94
N ASP A 354 -30.93 45.69 -8.19
CA ASP A 354 -31.98 46.58 -8.71
C ASP A 354 -33.38 46.08 -8.36
N PHE A 355 -33.56 44.76 -8.20
CA PHE A 355 -34.85 44.15 -7.84
C PHE A 355 -34.82 43.39 -6.51
N PHE A 356 -33.65 42.98 -6.04
CA PHE A 356 -33.48 42.23 -4.79
C PHE A 356 -32.86 43.12 -3.71
N VAL A 357 -33.70 43.84 -2.97
CA VAL A 357 -33.28 44.57 -1.77
C VAL A 357 -33.27 43.59 -0.60
N ALA A 358 -32.09 43.12 -0.21
CA ALA A 358 -31.95 42.33 1.01
C ALA A 358 -32.43 43.18 2.20
N LYS A 359 -33.53 42.76 2.86
CA LYS A 359 -33.89 43.29 4.17
C LYS A 359 -32.71 43.03 5.10
N ARG A 360 -31.90 44.05 5.38
CA ARG A 360 -30.93 44.01 6.48
C ARG A 360 -31.74 43.70 7.73
N LYS A 361 -31.57 42.50 8.29
CA LYS A 361 -32.02 42.24 9.66
C LYS A 361 -31.19 43.17 10.54
N ILE A 362 -31.88 44.15 11.15
CA ILE A 362 -31.33 45.05 12.17
C ILE A 362 -31.05 44.22 13.42
#